data_AF-A0A943TFS8-F1
#
_entry.id   AF-A0A943TFS8-F1
#
_cell.length_a   1.000
_cell.length_b   1.000
_cell.length_c   1.000
_cell.angle_alpha   90.00
_cell.angle_beta   90.00
_cell.angle_gamma   90.00
#
_symmetry.space_group_name_H-M   'P 1'
#
loop_
_entity.id
_entity.type
_entity.pdbx_description
1 polymer ?
#
loop_
_entity_poly.entity_id
_entity_poly.type
_entity_poly.pdbx_seq_one_letter_code
_entity_poly.pdbx_strand_id
1 'polypeptide(L)'
;DTDKYNISAEKAYLRSIRECRAETIIWLEHMDKALNSLQEDADATGEGYKYDALAAVYIEGKTYADIARETGCGKNSPKKWCRVMIMRLSIKLFGAKALDNGSNCTKFENNLDKTG
;
A
#
# COMPACT_ATOMS: atom_id res chain seq x y z
N ASP A 1 23.36 -13.49 -42.73
CA ASP A 1 22.94 -13.88 -41.37
C ASP A 1 22.37 -12.72 -40.53
N THR A 2 22.57 -11.46 -40.92
CA THR A 2 22.07 -10.26 -40.22
C THR A 2 20.55 -10.24 -40.00
N ASP A 3 19.76 -10.72 -40.96
CA ASP A 3 18.29 -10.75 -40.86
C ASP A 3 17.78 -11.70 -39.76
N LYS A 4 18.49 -12.81 -39.51
CA LYS A 4 18.15 -13.78 -38.47
C LYS A 4 18.39 -13.20 -37.08
N TYR A 5 19.46 -12.41 -36.90
CA TYR A 5 19.73 -11.69 -35.65
C TYR A 5 18.71 -10.58 -35.40
N ASN A 6 18.25 -9.89 -36.44
CA ASN A 6 17.23 -8.84 -36.32
C ASN A 6 15.88 -9.40 -35.84
N ILE A 7 15.44 -10.54 -36.42
CA ILE A 7 14.23 -11.25 -35.98
C ILE A 7 14.37 -11.78 -34.54
N SER A 8 15.57 -12.20 -34.14
CA SER A 8 15.84 -12.65 -32.77
C SER A 8 15.76 -11.51 -31.75
N ALA A 9 16.32 -10.34 -32.09
CA ALA A 9 16.29 -9.17 -31.22
C ALA A 9 14.87 -8.61 -31.06
N GLU A 10 14.10 -8.54 -32.15
CA GLU A 10 12.70 -8.10 -32.11
C GLU A 10 11.82 -9.03 -31.25
N LYS A 11 12.01 -10.35 -31.37
CA LYS A 11 11.31 -11.33 -30.52
C LYS A 11 11.67 -11.19 -29.04
N ALA A 12 12.94 -10.94 -28.73
CA ALA A 12 13.38 -10.71 -27.35
C ALA A 12 12.76 -9.44 -26.76
N TYR A 13 12.72 -8.35 -27.52
CA TYR A 13 12.09 -7.09 -27.12
C TYR A 13 10.57 -7.23 -26.90
N LEU A 14 9.86 -7.89 -27.82
CA LEU A 14 8.43 -8.15 -27.65
C LEU A 14 8.14 -9.09 -26.47
N ARG A 15 9.08 -9.97 -26.12
CA ARG A 15 8.97 -10.82 -24.94
C ARG A 15 9.14 -9.98 -23.66
N SER A 16 10.15 -9.11 -23.58
CA SER A 16 10.37 -8.29 -22.39
C SER A 16 9.20 -7.35 -22.09
N ILE A 17 8.55 -6.80 -23.13
CA ILE A 17 7.32 -5.99 -22.96
C ILE A 17 6.19 -6.84 -22.35
N ARG A 18 6.00 -8.07 -22.85
CA ARG A 18 4.95 -8.97 -22.35
C ARG A 18 5.22 -9.39 -20.91
N GLU A 19 6.46 -9.72 -20.59
CA GLU A 19 6.89 -10.09 -19.23
C GLU A 19 6.67 -8.92 -18.25
N CYS A 20 7.13 -7.71 -18.58
CA CYS A 20 6.92 -6.52 -17.75
C CYS A 20 5.42 -6.24 -17.50
N ARG A 21 4.58 -6.42 -18.52
CA ARG A 21 3.13 -6.26 -18.38
C ARG A 21 2.52 -7.36 -17.50
N ALA A 22 2.95 -8.61 -17.68
CA ALA A 22 2.48 -9.73 -16.87
C ALA A 22 2.88 -9.56 -15.40
N GLU A 23 4.13 -9.16 -15.14
CA GLU A 23 4.62 -8.85 -13.79
C GLU A 23 3.76 -7.79 -13.11
N THR A 24 3.43 -6.71 -13.82
CA THR A 24 2.56 -5.65 -13.31
C THR A 24 1.17 -6.18 -12.96
N ILE A 25 0.57 -7.02 -13.82
CA ILE A 25 -0.77 -7.60 -13.57
C ILE A 25 -0.75 -8.50 -12.34
N ILE A 26 0.24 -9.40 -12.24
CA ILE A 26 0.41 -10.30 -11.08
C ILE A 26 0.56 -9.47 -9.80
N TRP A 27 1.30 -8.36 -9.88
CA TRP A 27 1.49 -7.48 -8.74
C TRP A 27 0.17 -6.77 -8.36
N LEU A 28 -0.61 -6.26 -9.30
CA LEU A 28 -1.94 -5.73 -8.99
C LEU A 28 -2.83 -6.77 -8.28
N GLU A 29 -2.87 -8.02 -8.78
CA GLU A 29 -3.64 -9.11 -8.16
C GLU A 29 -3.17 -9.44 -6.72
N HIS A 30 -1.86 -9.40 -6.48
CA HIS A 30 -1.31 -9.61 -5.14
C HIS A 30 -1.66 -8.46 -4.18
N MET A 31 -1.72 -7.22 -4.66
CA MET A 31 -2.19 -6.08 -3.86
C MET A 31 -3.66 -6.25 -3.47
N ASP A 32 -4.52 -6.62 -4.41
CA ASP A 32 -5.94 -6.84 -4.15
C ASP A 32 -6.15 -7.95 -3.11
N LYS A 33 -5.43 -9.08 -3.24
CA LYS A 33 -5.47 -10.18 -2.26
C LYS A 33 -5.02 -9.72 -0.87
N ALA A 34 -3.96 -8.92 -0.79
CA ALA A 34 -3.44 -8.43 0.48
C ALA A 34 -4.39 -7.43 1.16
N LEU A 35 -5.07 -6.57 0.37
CA LEU A 35 -6.09 -5.65 0.88
C LEU A 35 -7.30 -6.39 1.40
N ASN A 36 -7.82 -7.37 0.65
CA ASN A 36 -8.94 -8.19 1.10
C ASN A 36 -8.60 -8.94 2.40
N SER A 37 -7.43 -9.57 2.46
CA SER A 37 -6.97 -10.26 3.67
C SER A 37 -6.73 -9.29 4.85
N LEU A 38 -6.38 -8.04 4.59
CA LEU A 38 -6.26 -7.01 5.64
C LEU A 38 -7.63 -6.60 6.19
N GLN A 39 -8.63 -6.47 5.32
CA GLN A 39 -9.99 -6.16 5.72
C GLN A 39 -10.57 -7.28 6.59
N GLU A 40 -10.44 -8.54 6.17
CA GLU A 40 -10.88 -9.70 6.94
C GLU A 40 -10.26 -9.75 8.35
N ASP A 41 -8.95 -9.53 8.46
CA ASP A 41 -8.25 -9.48 9.75
C ASP A 41 -8.72 -8.29 10.62
N ALA A 42 -8.97 -7.13 10.01
CA ALA A 42 -9.45 -5.94 10.70
C ALA A 42 -10.86 -6.17 11.25
N ASP A 43 -11.75 -6.77 10.47
CA ASP A 43 -13.12 -7.09 10.89
C ASP A 43 -13.13 -8.15 11.99
N ALA A 44 -12.32 -9.21 11.84
CA ALA A 44 -12.18 -10.27 12.85
C ALA A 44 -11.65 -9.74 14.20
N THR A 45 -10.87 -8.67 14.20
CA THR A 45 -10.33 -8.03 15.42
C THR A 45 -11.19 -6.88 15.95
N GLY A 46 -12.34 -6.59 15.31
CA GLY A 46 -13.19 -5.45 15.66
C GLY A 46 -12.57 -4.09 15.32
N GLU A 47 -11.58 -4.06 14.43
CA GLU A 47 -10.84 -2.89 13.98
C GLU A 47 -11.19 -2.46 12.55
N GLY A 48 -12.32 -2.93 11.99
CA GLY A 48 -12.78 -2.61 10.63
C GLY A 48 -12.80 -1.11 10.33
N TYR A 49 -13.20 -0.28 11.31
CA TYR A 49 -13.16 1.19 11.20
C TYR A 49 -11.77 1.77 10.86
N LYS A 50 -10.68 1.07 11.20
CA LYS A 50 -9.33 1.47 10.82
C LYS A 50 -9.03 1.18 9.35
N TYR A 51 -9.56 0.07 8.83
CA TYR A 51 -9.49 -0.26 7.41
C TYR A 51 -10.34 0.70 6.60
N ASP A 52 -11.55 1.03 7.07
CA ASP A 52 -12.42 2.02 6.42
C ASP A 52 -11.72 3.38 6.30
N ALA A 53 -11.01 3.81 7.34
CA ALA A 53 -10.21 5.03 7.29
C ALA A 53 -9.06 4.95 6.27
N LEU A 54 -8.44 3.78 6.10
CA LEU A 54 -7.41 3.55 5.06
C LEU A 54 -8.03 3.66 3.66
N ALA A 55 -9.13 2.97 3.41
CA ALA A 55 -9.83 2.98 2.13
C ALA A 55 -10.32 4.39 1.77
N ALA A 56 -10.93 5.08 2.73
CA ALA A 56 -11.36 6.47 2.58
C ALA A 56 -10.23 7.38 2.10
N VAL A 57 -9.01 7.23 2.62
CA VAL A 57 -7.88 8.07 2.21
C VAL A 57 -7.27 7.65 0.87
N TYR A 58 -6.96 6.36 0.70
CA TYR A 58 -6.13 5.91 -0.42
C TYR A 58 -6.92 5.42 -1.63
N ILE A 59 -8.20 5.08 -1.47
CA ILE A 59 -9.09 4.61 -2.53
C ILE A 59 -10.10 5.70 -2.88
N GLU A 60 -10.74 6.32 -1.88
CA GLU A 60 -11.76 7.36 -2.09
C GLU A 60 -11.18 8.78 -2.16
N GLY A 61 -9.93 8.99 -1.74
CA GLY A 61 -9.27 10.30 -1.80
C GLY A 61 -9.73 11.31 -0.73
N LYS A 62 -10.38 10.86 0.35
CA LYS A 62 -10.81 11.73 1.47
C LYS A 62 -9.63 12.22 2.30
N THR A 63 -9.78 13.41 2.88
CA THR A 63 -8.79 13.91 3.85
C THR A 63 -9.04 13.33 5.25
N TYR A 64 -8.01 13.29 6.09
CA TYR A 64 -8.18 12.92 7.50
C TYR A 64 -9.17 13.82 8.27
N ALA A 65 -9.28 15.09 7.87
CA ALA A 65 -10.21 16.02 8.47
C ALA A 65 -11.67 15.69 8.11
N ASP A 66 -11.92 15.28 6.86
CA ASP A 66 -13.26 14.85 6.43
C ASP A 66 -13.69 13.59 7.18
N ILE A 67 -12.79 12.61 7.30
CA ILE A 67 -13.06 11.37 8.05
C ILE A 67 -13.35 11.68 9.52
N ALA A 68 -12.55 12.53 10.16
CA ALA A 68 -12.77 12.92 11.55
C ALA A 68 -14.12 13.64 11.75
N ARG A 69 -14.52 14.49 10.79
CA ARG A 69 -15.80 15.19 10.80
C ARG A 69 -16.98 14.23 10.60
N GLU A 70 -16.88 13.29 9.67
CA GLU A 70 -17.94 12.33 9.34
C GLU A 70 -18.16 11.29 10.46
N THR A 71 -17.07 10.83 11.08
CA THR A 71 -17.11 9.77 12.10
C THR A 71 -17.21 10.32 13.54
N GLY A 72 -17.00 11.62 13.73
CA GLY A 72 -16.94 12.26 15.05
C GLY A 72 -15.73 11.83 15.90
N CYS A 73 -14.71 11.18 15.30
CA CYS A 73 -13.53 10.75 16.03
C CYS A 73 -12.54 11.90 16.27
N GLY A 74 -11.56 11.67 17.16
CA GLY A 74 -10.51 12.65 17.42
C GLY A 74 -9.70 13.01 16.16
N LYS A 75 -9.31 14.27 16.02
CA LYS A 75 -8.58 14.83 14.84
C LYS A 75 -7.39 13.98 14.37
N ASN A 76 -6.69 13.33 15.30
CA ASN A 76 -5.49 12.53 15.01
C ASN A 76 -5.77 11.04 14.81
N SER A 77 -6.99 10.57 15.06
CA SER A 77 -7.34 9.15 15.01
C SER A 77 -7.24 8.56 13.60
N PRO A 78 -7.78 9.19 12.54
CA PRO A 78 -7.69 8.62 11.17
C PRO A 78 -6.25 8.40 10.71
N LYS A 79 -5.36 9.36 11.01
CA LYS A 79 -3.93 9.25 10.70
C LYS A 79 -3.27 8.07 11.42
N LYS A 80 -3.57 7.88 12.71
CA LYS A 80 -3.04 6.75 13.51
C LYS A 80 -3.57 5.41 13.00
N TRP A 81 -4.84 5.34 12.64
CA TRP A 81 -5.45 4.14 12.10
C TRP A 81 -4.84 3.73 10.76
N CYS A 82 -4.69 4.68 9.83
CA CYS A 82 -4.01 4.45 8.56
C CYS A 82 -2.58 3.95 8.77
N ARG A 83 -1.83 4.53 9.71
CA ARG A 83 -0.46 4.07 10.01
C ARG A 83 -0.41 2.61 10.45
N VAL A 84 -1.33 2.17 11.30
CA VAL A 84 -1.42 0.77 11.73
C VAL A 84 -1.75 -0.14 10.56
N MET A 85 -2.72 0.25 9.72
CA MET A 85 -3.14 -0.57 8.58
C MET A 85 -2.08 -0.64 7.48
N ILE A 86 -1.38 0.45 7.17
CA ILE A 86 -0.25 0.46 6.21
C ILE A 86 0.86 -0.49 6.67
N MET A 87 1.16 -0.51 7.96
CA MET A 87 2.17 -1.43 8.50
C MET A 87 1.73 -2.90 8.34
N ARG A 88 0.47 -3.22 8.66
CA ARG A 88 -0.07 -4.58 8.46
C ARG A 88 -0.12 -4.97 6.98
N LEU A 89 -0.52 -4.06 6.10
CA LEU A 89 -0.50 -4.25 4.65
C LEU A 89 0.92 -4.54 4.16
N SER A 90 1.90 -3.76 4.62
CA SER A 90 3.31 -3.95 4.24
C SER A 90 3.81 -5.34 4.63
N ILE A 91 3.42 -5.86 5.79
CA ILE A 91 3.76 -7.22 6.23
C ILE A 91 3.08 -8.26 5.31
N LYS A 92 1.83 -8.07 4.93
CA LYS A 92 1.14 -8.99 3.98
C LYS A 92 1.80 -9.01 2.61
N LEU A 93 2.31 -7.86 2.15
CA LEU A 93 2.93 -7.70 0.85
C LEU A 93 4.39 -8.20 0.79
N PHE A 94 5.18 -7.91 1.82
CA PHE A 94 6.63 -8.09 1.81
C PHE A 94 7.16 -9.00 2.92
N GLY A 95 6.28 -9.54 3.77
CA GLY A 95 6.64 -10.34 4.92
C GLY A 95 7.36 -9.54 6.00
N ALA A 96 8.12 -10.24 6.87
CA ALA A 96 8.84 -9.62 7.99
C ALA A 96 9.84 -8.54 7.57
N LYS A 97 10.37 -8.62 6.33
CA LYS A 97 11.28 -7.60 5.74
C LYS A 97 10.65 -6.21 5.68
N ALA A 98 9.32 -6.10 5.72
CA ALA A 98 8.63 -4.82 5.80
C ALA A 98 9.01 -4.00 7.05
N LEU A 99 9.39 -4.67 8.14
CA LEU A 99 9.69 -4.02 9.42
C LEU A 99 11.08 -3.37 9.43
N ASP A 100 12.01 -3.84 8.59
CA ASP A 100 13.38 -3.32 8.49
C ASP A 100 13.39 -1.87 7.97
N ASN A 101 12.39 -1.50 7.17
CA ASN A 101 12.19 -0.13 6.68
C ASN A 101 11.51 0.79 7.73
N GLY A 102 10.98 0.22 8.82
CA GLY A 102 10.22 0.91 9.87
C GLY A 102 11.04 1.88 10.72
N SER A 103 12.37 1.72 10.77
CA SER A 103 13.27 2.62 11.51
C SER A 103 13.35 4.05 10.96
N ASN A 104 12.79 4.30 9.77
CA ASN A 104 12.66 5.64 9.20
C ASN A 104 11.29 6.28 9.44
N CYS A 105 10.25 5.49 9.74
CA CYS A 105 8.89 5.99 9.99
C CYS A 105 8.75 6.60 11.40
N THR A 106 9.55 6.14 12.36
CA THR A 106 9.61 6.67 13.74
C THR A 106 10.37 8.01 13.82
N LYS A 107 11.27 8.31 12.88
CA LYS A 107 12.05 9.56 12.88
C LYS A 107 11.23 10.81 12.50
N PHE A 108 10.02 10.65 11.97
CA PHE A 108 9.09 11.77 11.75
C PHE A 108 8.37 12.24 13.03
N GLU A 109 8.50 11.52 14.15
CA GLU A 109 7.93 11.94 15.44
C GLU A 109 8.74 13.04 16.12
N ASN A 110 10.03 13.21 15.80
CA ASN A 110 10.92 14.21 16.42
C ASN A 110 10.96 15.57 15.69
N ASN A 111 10.08 15.78 14.69
CA ASN A 111 10.00 17.04 13.93
C ASN A 111 8.61 17.68 13.98
N LEU A 112 7.64 17.15 14.75
CA LEU A 112 6.31 17.75 14.91
C LEU A 112 6.13 18.48 16.27
N ASP A 113 7.12 18.37 17.13
CA ASP A 113 7.27 18.96 18.46
C ASP A 113 8.06 20.28 18.45
N LYS A 114 8.42 20.81 17.26
CA LYS A 114 9.19 22.06 17.08
C LYS A 114 8.45 23.20 16.39
N THR A 115 7.15 23.10 16.16
CA THR A 115 6.33 24.26 15.79
C THR A 115 5.21 24.39 16.79
N GLY A 116 5.51 25.13 17.87
CA GLY A 116 4.51 25.80 18.69
C GLY A 116 3.82 26.92 17.93
#